data_AF-A0AAN7AJG7-F1
#
_entry.id   AF-A0AAN7AJG7-F1
#
_cell.length_a   1.000
_cell.length_b   1.000
_cell.length_c   1.000
_cell.angle_alpha   90.00
_cell.angle_beta   90.00
_cell.angle_gamma   90.00
#
_symmetry.space_group_name_H-M   'P 1'
#
loop_
_entity.id
_entity.type
_entity.pdbx_description
1 polymer ?
#
loop_
_entity_poly.entity_id
_entity_poly.type
_entity_poly.pdbx_seq_one_letter_code
_entity_poly.pdbx_strand_id
1 'polypeptide(L)'
;MSILTLRRRPAATPTPAGAGTGPESLPPSRSRTKAPTSTSTSVSLSPVPHPESYQQRQNPSFQTLPPEIHLLISKNLIYPDALSLKHTSRYFYGLVDTGVRLKVEWLMERRSLHLECPSNQRCDLGSDLRFCRGSVQLLMQRRREHVECESRPGLGCLIYGTRTCPHSKKLKTRLKRWLRVPVTLELRWAVLLLVLIATIPLVTPILLGWAWTAWGAVVVS
;
A
#
# COMPACT_ATOMS: atom_id res chain seq x y z
N MET A 1 5.20 47.12 14.63
CA MET A 1 5.15 47.75 15.96
C MET A 1 3.76 47.54 16.52
N SER A 2 3.62 46.69 17.53
CA SER A 2 2.58 46.72 18.57
C SER A 2 2.88 45.58 19.54
N ILE A 3 3.32 45.99 20.72
CA ILE A 3 3.62 45.20 21.92
C ILE A 3 2.36 45.22 22.81
N LEU A 4 2.33 44.32 23.80
CA LEU A 4 1.43 44.18 24.97
C LEU A 4 0.51 42.94 24.80
N THR A 5 0.45 41.96 25.71
CA THR A 5 0.90 41.92 27.11
C THR A 5 0.97 40.47 27.62
N LEU A 6 1.98 40.25 28.45
CA LEU A 6 2.21 39.13 29.38
C LEU A 6 0.98 38.49 30.03
N ARG A 7 1.00 37.15 30.15
CA ARG A 7 0.59 36.48 31.39
C ARG A 7 1.59 35.37 31.74
N ARG A 8 2.13 35.46 32.95
CA ARG A 8 3.26 34.69 33.50
C ARG A 8 2.75 33.86 34.70
N ARG A 9 3.11 32.57 34.71
CA ARG A 9 3.39 31.66 35.87
C ARG A 9 2.21 31.10 36.71
N PRO A 10 2.39 29.96 37.44
CA PRO A 10 3.65 29.46 38.04
C PRO A 10 4.04 27.99 37.84
N ALA A 11 5.24 27.70 38.34
CA ALA A 11 5.98 26.45 38.34
C ALA A 11 5.55 25.50 39.46
N ALA A 12 5.80 24.20 39.27
CA ALA A 12 5.93 23.23 40.35
C ALA A 12 6.96 22.14 39.97
N THR A 13 7.91 21.92 40.87
CA THR A 13 8.87 20.81 40.99
C THR A 13 9.07 20.68 42.52
N PRO A 14 9.12 19.49 43.15
CA PRO A 14 10.26 18.56 43.03
C PRO A 14 9.97 17.03 43.14
N THR A 15 11.03 16.26 42.81
CA THR A 15 11.47 14.85 43.05
C THR A 15 11.18 14.33 44.49
N PRO A 16 11.35 13.03 44.93
CA PRO A 16 12.33 11.99 44.48
C PRO A 16 12.00 10.47 44.60
N ALA A 17 12.95 9.67 44.08
CA ALA A 17 13.50 8.34 44.44
C ALA A 17 12.76 7.27 45.29
N GLY A 18 12.90 6.01 44.84
CA GLY A 18 12.93 4.75 45.61
C GLY A 18 13.13 3.59 44.63
N ALA A 19 14.27 2.90 44.49
CA ALA A 19 15.05 2.07 45.43
C ALA A 19 14.23 0.89 46.00
N GLY A 20 14.45 -0.30 45.45
CA GLY A 20 13.84 -1.56 45.88
C GLY A 20 14.62 -2.76 45.32
N THR A 21 15.53 -3.27 46.15
CA THR A 21 16.43 -4.40 45.98
C THR A 21 15.74 -5.72 46.32
N GLY A 22 16.07 -6.82 45.65
CA GLY A 22 15.88 -8.18 46.22
C GLY A 22 15.79 -9.32 45.19
N PRO A 23 16.32 -10.54 45.50
CA PRO A 23 16.94 -11.44 44.52
C PRO A 23 16.17 -12.77 44.33
N GLU A 24 16.86 -13.79 43.76
CA GLU A 24 16.54 -15.24 43.83
C GLU A 24 15.53 -15.75 42.77
N SER A 25 15.72 -16.80 41.98
CA SER A 25 16.66 -17.93 41.95
C SER A 25 16.57 -18.68 40.60
N LEU A 26 17.73 -19.13 40.07
CA LEU A 26 17.92 -20.32 39.21
C LEU A 26 18.03 -21.57 40.12
N PRO A 27 18.19 -22.86 39.69
CA PRO A 27 18.34 -23.51 38.36
C PRO A 27 17.42 -24.80 38.28
N PRO A 28 17.70 -25.95 37.60
CA PRO A 28 18.76 -26.29 36.63
C PRO A 28 18.37 -27.06 35.34
N SER A 29 19.33 -26.95 34.41
CA SER A 29 19.82 -27.87 33.39
C SER A 29 19.48 -29.37 33.55
N ARG A 30 19.06 -30.00 32.45
CA ARG A 30 19.19 -31.45 32.25
C ARG A 30 19.57 -31.79 30.82
N SER A 31 20.88 -31.86 30.58
CA SER A 31 21.52 -32.57 29.47
C SER A 31 21.31 -34.08 29.62
N ARG A 32 20.84 -34.75 28.56
CA ARG A 32 21.05 -36.21 28.42
C ARG A 32 21.23 -36.61 26.96
N THR A 33 22.50 -36.66 26.57
CA THR A 33 23.05 -37.46 25.48
C THR A 33 22.75 -38.94 25.70
N LYS A 34 22.20 -39.63 24.70
CA LYS A 34 22.30 -41.09 24.53
C LYS A 34 22.21 -41.47 23.04
N ALA A 35 23.37 -41.68 22.43
CA ALA A 35 23.64 -42.84 21.57
C ALA A 35 24.40 -43.86 22.46
N PRO A 36 24.60 -45.16 22.14
CA PRO A 36 24.61 -45.83 20.83
C PRO A 36 23.66 -47.05 20.80
N THR A 37 23.54 -47.80 19.69
CA THR A 37 24.19 -49.11 19.55
C THR A 37 24.02 -49.62 18.12
N SER A 38 25.15 -50.08 17.59
CA SER A 38 25.37 -50.82 16.34
C SER A 38 24.76 -52.23 16.36
N THR A 39 24.11 -52.63 15.26
CA THR A 39 23.98 -54.03 14.88
C THR A 39 24.16 -54.16 13.37
N SER A 40 25.29 -54.75 13.00
CA SER A 40 25.63 -55.32 11.70
C SER A 40 24.76 -56.54 11.37
N THR A 41 24.37 -56.76 10.10
CA THR A 41 24.44 -58.05 9.38
C THR A 41 23.89 -57.96 7.95
N SER A 42 24.61 -58.65 7.06
CA SER A 42 24.29 -59.26 5.75
C SER A 42 24.11 -58.41 4.49
N VAL A 43 25.10 -58.64 3.62
CA VAL A 43 25.19 -58.43 2.18
C VAL A 43 24.00 -59.00 1.42
N SER A 44 23.45 -58.21 0.50
CA SER A 44 22.76 -58.72 -0.70
C SER A 44 23.12 -57.81 -1.88
N LEU A 45 23.83 -58.39 -2.86
CA LEU A 45 24.15 -57.73 -4.12
C LEU A 45 22.84 -57.47 -4.87
N SER A 46 22.57 -56.20 -5.15
CA SER A 46 21.58 -55.77 -6.14
C SER A 46 22.16 -54.57 -6.92
N PRO A 47 21.76 -54.39 -8.19
CA PRO A 47 22.47 -53.52 -9.13
C PRO A 47 22.44 -52.08 -8.65
N VAL A 48 23.62 -51.44 -8.58
CA VAL A 48 23.76 -50.02 -8.21
C VAL A 48 22.99 -49.18 -9.23
N PRO A 49 21.87 -48.52 -8.86
CA PRO A 49 21.37 -47.40 -9.63
C PRO A 49 22.32 -46.26 -9.32
N HIS A 50 22.92 -45.67 -10.36
CA HIS A 50 23.67 -44.42 -10.21
C HIS A 50 22.81 -43.43 -9.40
N PRO A 51 23.28 -42.93 -8.23
CA PRO A 51 22.72 -41.73 -7.67
C PRO A 51 23.29 -40.59 -8.52
N GLU A 52 22.70 -40.39 -9.70
CA GLU A 52 22.57 -39.04 -10.22
C GLU A 52 21.70 -38.29 -9.21
N SER A 53 22.38 -37.88 -8.15
CA SER A 53 21.88 -36.94 -7.18
C SER A 53 21.54 -35.70 -7.97
N TYR A 54 20.25 -35.54 -8.25
CA TYR A 54 19.63 -34.28 -8.55
C TYR A 54 19.96 -33.35 -7.38
N GLN A 55 21.15 -32.76 -7.38
CA GLN A 55 21.43 -31.52 -6.68
C GLN A 55 20.57 -30.48 -7.37
N GLN A 56 19.29 -30.50 -7.02
CA GLN A 56 18.39 -29.41 -7.24
C GLN A 56 19.01 -28.25 -6.47
N ARG A 57 19.79 -27.42 -7.19
CA ARG A 57 20.33 -26.17 -6.67
C ARG A 57 19.14 -25.42 -6.11
N GLN A 58 18.98 -25.45 -4.79
CA GLN A 58 17.99 -24.62 -4.16
C GLN A 58 18.44 -23.20 -4.44
N ASN A 59 17.65 -22.48 -5.23
CA ASN A 59 17.91 -21.07 -5.46
C ASN A 59 17.98 -20.40 -4.09
N PRO A 60 19.05 -19.63 -3.80
CA PRO A 60 19.18 -18.96 -2.52
C PRO A 60 17.94 -18.11 -2.30
N SER A 61 17.20 -18.44 -1.24
CA SER A 61 16.02 -17.69 -0.82
C SER A 61 16.46 -16.56 0.10
N PHE A 62 15.67 -15.49 0.18
CA PHE A 62 15.93 -14.40 1.11
C PHE A 62 16.20 -14.90 2.53
N GLN A 63 15.41 -15.88 3.00
CA GLN A 63 15.55 -16.45 4.35
C GLN A 63 16.86 -17.23 4.59
N THR A 64 17.56 -17.64 3.53
CA THR A 64 18.85 -18.36 3.63
C THR A 64 20.03 -17.42 3.81
N LEU A 65 19.82 -16.11 3.72
CA LEU A 65 20.86 -15.12 3.95
C LEU A 65 21.28 -15.08 5.44
N PRO A 66 22.55 -14.74 5.73
CA PRO A 66 22.99 -14.52 7.10
C PRO A 66 22.21 -13.40 7.80
N PRO A 67 22.01 -13.47 9.13
CA PRO A 67 21.33 -12.43 9.91
C PRO A 67 21.91 -11.03 9.75
N GLU A 68 23.21 -10.91 9.53
CA GLU A 68 23.91 -9.64 9.31
C GLU A 68 23.39 -8.95 8.05
N ILE A 69 23.15 -9.73 6.99
CA ILE A 69 22.59 -9.23 5.74
C ILE A 69 21.14 -8.80 5.94
N HIS A 70 20.35 -9.59 6.67
CA HIS A 70 18.97 -9.21 7.02
C HIS A 70 18.93 -7.90 7.82
N LEU A 71 19.85 -7.68 8.76
CA LEU A 71 19.97 -6.45 9.53
C LEU A 71 20.39 -5.25 8.67
N LEU A 72 21.30 -5.45 7.73
CA LEU A 72 21.69 -4.39 6.78
C LEU A 72 20.52 -4.00 5.88
N ILE A 73 19.76 -4.98 5.40
CA ILE A 73 18.58 -4.73 4.56
C ILE A 73 17.51 -3.99 5.37
N SER A 74 17.20 -4.44 6.59
CA SER A 74 16.16 -3.81 7.41
C SER A 74 16.46 -2.36 7.76
N LYS A 75 17.73 -1.99 7.95
CA LYS A 75 18.15 -0.60 8.21
C LYS A 75 17.93 0.36 7.03
N ASN A 76 17.86 -0.16 5.81
CA ASN A 76 17.66 0.64 4.60
C ASN A 76 16.18 0.74 4.19
N LEU A 77 15.26 0.10 4.92
CA LEU A 77 13.84 0.15 4.63
C LEU A 77 13.18 1.35 5.30
N ILE A 78 12.31 2.04 4.56
CA ILE A 78 11.42 3.03 5.15
C ILE A 78 10.33 2.35 6.00
N TYR A 79 9.72 3.12 6.91
CA TYR A 79 8.74 2.61 7.87
C TYR A 79 7.69 1.61 7.31
N PRO A 80 6.91 1.92 6.26
CA PRO A 80 5.91 0.99 5.72
C PRO A 80 6.48 -0.33 5.23
N ASP A 81 7.70 -0.32 4.69
CA ASP A 81 8.35 -1.50 4.11
C ASP A 81 9.00 -2.33 5.22
N ALA A 82 9.65 -1.68 6.20
CA ALA A 82 10.15 -2.32 7.41
C ALA A 82 9.04 -2.99 8.22
N LEU A 83 7.90 -2.30 8.41
CA LEU A 83 6.74 -2.87 9.09
C LEU A 83 6.19 -4.09 8.35
N SER A 84 6.14 -4.02 7.01
CA SER A 84 5.71 -5.16 6.21
C SER A 84 6.66 -6.35 6.37
N LEU A 85 7.97 -6.12 6.33
CA LEU A 85 8.98 -7.16 6.55
C LEU A 85 8.86 -7.80 7.94
N LYS A 86 8.70 -6.98 8.98
CA LYS A 86 8.51 -7.40 10.37
C LYS A 86 7.35 -8.39 10.54
N HIS A 87 6.28 -8.23 9.76
CA HIS A 87 5.09 -9.09 9.82
C HIS A 87 5.12 -10.30 8.86
N THR A 88 6.21 -10.54 8.13
CA THR A 88 6.30 -11.71 7.23
C THR A 88 6.61 -13.02 7.96
N SER A 89 7.37 -12.98 9.06
CA SER A 89 7.75 -14.16 9.83
C SER A 89 8.09 -13.81 11.27
N ARG A 90 8.05 -14.81 12.16
CA ARG A 90 8.45 -14.64 13.57
C ARG A 90 9.92 -14.23 13.72
N TYR A 91 10.78 -14.68 12.81
CA TYR A 91 12.19 -14.31 12.76
C TYR A 91 12.35 -12.80 12.51
N PHE A 92 11.70 -12.27 11.47
CA PHE A 92 11.78 -10.83 11.17
C PHE A 92 11.06 -9.98 12.20
N TYR A 93 10.05 -10.51 12.88
CA TYR A 93 9.34 -9.78 13.94
C TYR A 93 10.28 -9.36 15.08
N GLY A 94 11.23 -10.22 15.45
CA GLY A 94 12.23 -9.93 16.48
C GLY A 94 13.47 -9.18 15.96
N LEU A 95 13.76 -9.29 14.66
CA LEU A 95 14.96 -8.72 14.05
C LEU A 95 14.78 -7.27 13.57
N VAL A 96 13.61 -6.94 13.02
CA VAL A 96 13.37 -5.67 12.32
C VAL A 96 12.93 -4.59 13.31
N ASP A 97 13.73 -3.53 13.41
CA ASP A 97 13.37 -2.35 14.19
C ASP A 97 12.45 -1.41 13.41
N THR A 98 11.36 -1.02 14.06
CA THR A 98 10.29 -0.12 13.57
C THR A 98 10.04 0.98 14.62
N GLY A 99 11.11 1.41 15.27
CA GLY A 99 11.08 2.40 16.33
C GLY A 99 10.60 3.78 15.87
N VAL A 100 10.50 4.69 16.85
CA VAL A 100 9.99 6.06 16.68
C VAL A 100 10.76 6.82 15.61
N ARG A 101 12.09 6.66 15.54
CA ARG A 101 12.93 7.36 14.56
C ARG A 101 12.47 7.12 13.12
N LEU A 102 12.21 5.86 12.76
CA LEU A 102 11.80 5.48 11.42
C LEU A 102 10.41 6.05 11.06
N LYS A 103 9.50 6.10 12.04
CA LYS A 103 8.17 6.70 11.89
C LYS A 103 8.25 8.20 11.64
N VAL A 104 9.10 8.90 12.40
CA VAL A 104 9.29 10.35 12.27
C VAL A 104 9.94 10.69 10.94
N GLU A 105 11.01 9.97 10.57
CA GLU A 105 11.68 10.15 9.28
C GLU A 105 10.71 9.99 8.11
N TRP A 106 9.89 8.95 8.14
CA TRP A 106 8.84 8.74 7.14
C TRP A 106 7.82 9.89 7.09
N LEU A 107 7.37 10.40 8.24
CA LEU A 107 6.44 11.54 8.28
C LEU A 107 7.09 12.84 7.76
N MET A 108 8.38 13.05 8.06
CA MET A 108 9.14 14.19 7.55
C MET A 108 9.30 14.13 6.04
N GLU A 109 9.65 12.96 5.49
CA GLU A 109 9.74 12.74 4.04
C GLU A 109 8.39 12.98 3.35
N ARG A 110 7.28 12.49 3.93
CA ARG A 110 5.95 12.76 3.38
C ARG A 110 5.63 14.26 3.33
N ARG A 111 6.03 15.01 4.36
CA ARG A 111 5.82 16.46 4.42
C ARG A 111 6.71 17.20 3.40
N SER A 112 7.96 16.76 3.20
CA SER A 112 8.86 17.36 2.20
C SER A 112 8.36 17.13 0.77
N LEU A 113 7.73 15.98 0.52
CA LEU A 113 7.07 15.66 -0.75
C LEU A 113 5.69 16.32 -0.91
N HIS A 114 5.26 17.15 0.05
CA HIS A 114 3.95 17.82 0.06
C HIS A 114 2.77 16.87 -0.17
N LEU A 115 2.88 15.66 0.39
CA LEU A 115 1.81 14.68 0.43
C LEU A 115 0.90 14.94 1.62
N GLU A 116 -0.24 14.25 1.64
CA GLU A 116 -1.15 14.31 2.77
C GLU A 116 -0.50 13.71 4.02
N CYS A 117 -0.51 14.48 5.11
CA CYS A 117 -0.08 14.05 6.43
C CYS A 117 -1.30 13.56 7.24
N PRO A 118 -1.11 12.63 8.19
CA PRO A 118 -2.22 12.14 9.01
C PRO A 118 -2.92 13.29 9.76
N SER A 119 -4.25 13.38 9.64
CA SER A 119 -5.04 14.53 10.10
C SER A 119 -5.33 14.57 11.60
N ASN A 120 -4.89 13.56 12.37
CA ASN A 120 -5.26 13.44 13.78
C ASN A 120 -4.25 14.19 14.64
N GLN A 121 -4.76 15.01 15.58
CA GLN A 121 -3.94 15.79 16.52
C GLN A 121 -3.06 14.91 17.47
N ARG A 122 -3.13 13.58 17.39
CA ARG A 122 -2.38 12.63 18.23
C ARG A 122 -1.98 11.38 17.45
N CYS A 123 -0.90 11.45 16.66
CA CYS A 123 -0.19 10.25 16.22
C CYS A 123 0.65 9.72 17.37
N ASP A 124 0.24 8.61 17.98
CA ASP A 124 1.05 7.97 19.04
C ASP A 124 2.16 7.13 18.38
N LEU A 125 3.39 7.60 18.53
CA LEU A 125 4.59 6.99 17.94
C LEU A 125 5.06 5.75 18.71
N GLY A 126 4.53 5.51 19.92
CA GLY A 126 5.06 4.54 20.88
C GLY A 126 4.94 3.07 20.47
N SER A 127 3.99 2.70 19.61
CA SER A 127 3.93 1.35 19.05
C SER A 127 3.38 1.35 17.63
N ASP A 128 3.69 0.32 16.84
CA ASP A 128 3.18 0.19 15.47
C ASP A 128 1.66 0.12 15.44
N LEU A 129 1.08 -0.64 16.37
CA LEU A 129 -0.37 -0.78 16.48
C LEU A 129 -1.06 0.56 16.78
N ARG A 130 -0.47 1.41 17.62
CA ARG A 130 -1.03 2.73 17.93
C ARG A 130 -0.79 3.73 16.80
N PHE A 131 0.38 3.67 16.19
CA PHE A 131 0.74 4.55 15.08
C PHE A 131 -0.11 4.29 13.83
N CYS A 132 -0.35 3.03 13.50
CA CYS A 132 -1.13 2.64 12.31
C CYS A 132 -2.65 2.83 12.47
N ARG A 133 -3.16 3.29 13.63
CA ARG A 133 -4.60 3.52 13.81
C ARG A 133 -5.06 4.78 13.06
N GLY A 134 -6.20 4.66 12.37
CA GLY A 134 -6.87 5.79 11.71
C GLY A 134 -6.24 6.17 10.38
N SER A 135 -5.87 7.45 10.22
CA SER A 135 -5.44 8.00 8.92
C SER A 135 -4.15 7.37 8.38
N VAL A 136 -3.23 6.93 9.23
CA VAL A 136 -1.99 6.25 8.79
C VAL A 136 -2.27 4.97 8.01
N GLN A 137 -3.27 4.18 8.42
CA GLN A 137 -3.70 2.99 7.68
C GLN A 137 -4.14 3.34 6.25
N LEU A 138 -4.92 4.42 6.11
CA LEU A 138 -5.36 4.92 4.81
C LEU A 138 -4.20 5.44 3.96
N LEU A 139 -3.20 6.08 4.56
CA LEU A 139 -1.99 6.52 3.85
C LEU A 139 -1.17 5.32 3.36
N MET A 140 -1.02 4.29 4.19
CA MET A 140 -0.36 3.04 3.78
C MET A 140 -1.10 2.34 2.65
N GLN A 141 -2.44 2.30 2.69
CA GLN A 141 -3.25 1.75 1.62
C GLN A 141 -3.10 2.56 0.33
N ARG A 142 -3.22 3.89 0.39
CA ARG A 142 -3.02 4.77 -0.76
C ARG A 142 -1.63 4.63 -1.39
N ARG A 143 -0.59 4.43 -0.57
CA ARG A 143 0.76 4.12 -1.05
C ARG A 143 0.78 2.79 -1.81
N ARG A 144 0.20 1.71 -1.28
CA ARG A 144 0.14 0.39 -1.96
C ARG A 144 -0.66 0.42 -3.26
N GLU A 145 -1.67 1.27 -3.35
CA GLU A 145 -2.48 1.46 -4.55
C GLU A 145 -1.82 2.43 -5.56
N HIS A 146 -0.66 3.00 -5.22
CA HIS A 146 0.07 3.99 -6.01
C HIS A 146 -0.76 5.24 -6.34
N VAL A 147 -1.75 5.59 -5.50
CA VAL A 147 -2.64 6.75 -5.71
C VAL A 147 -1.84 8.05 -5.68
N GLU A 148 -0.85 8.14 -4.81
CA GLU A 148 -0.04 9.34 -4.60
C GLU A 148 0.96 9.59 -5.74
N CYS A 149 1.27 8.60 -6.57
CA CYS A 149 2.26 8.69 -7.66
C CYS A 149 1.83 9.60 -8.82
N GLU A 150 0.53 9.81 -9.02
CA GLU A 150 0.01 10.69 -10.08
C GLU A 150 -0.37 12.08 -9.57
N SER A 151 -0.27 12.32 -8.26
CA SER A 151 -0.76 13.55 -7.63
C SER A 151 0.02 14.81 -8.05
N ARG A 152 1.28 14.66 -8.48
CA ARG A 152 2.18 15.76 -8.84
C ARG A 152 3.00 15.42 -10.09
N PRO A 153 3.07 16.31 -11.10
CA PRO A 153 3.96 16.10 -12.23
C PRO A 153 5.42 16.11 -11.76
N GLY A 154 6.19 15.07 -12.11
CA GLY A 154 7.64 15.00 -11.85
C GLY A 154 8.09 14.13 -10.66
N LEU A 155 7.20 13.73 -9.75
CA LEU A 155 7.58 12.87 -8.60
C LEU A 155 7.84 11.40 -8.97
N GLY A 156 7.20 10.91 -10.05
CA GLY A 156 7.33 9.51 -10.46
C GLY A 156 6.64 8.53 -9.50
N CYS A 157 7.21 7.33 -9.35
CA CYS A 157 6.69 6.27 -8.48
C CYS A 157 7.34 6.34 -7.10
N LEU A 158 6.60 6.81 -6.09
CA LEU A 158 7.10 6.90 -4.71
C LEU A 158 7.40 5.53 -4.05
N ILE A 159 6.79 4.45 -4.55
CA ILE A 159 6.95 3.12 -3.96
C ILE A 159 8.28 2.50 -4.40
N TYR A 160 8.63 2.67 -5.68
CA TYR A 160 9.82 2.05 -6.28
C TYR A 160 10.98 3.05 -6.45
N GLY A 161 10.77 4.33 -6.18
CA GLY A 161 11.76 5.39 -6.44
C GLY A 161 12.06 5.60 -7.93
N THR A 162 11.17 5.17 -8.82
CA THR A 162 11.37 5.25 -10.28
C THR A 162 10.73 6.50 -10.87
N ARG A 163 11.23 7.00 -12.02
CA ARG A 163 10.64 8.18 -12.68
C ARG A 163 9.23 7.96 -13.23
N THR A 164 8.86 6.71 -13.49
CA THR A 164 7.54 6.33 -14.02
C THR A 164 6.89 5.29 -13.14
N CYS A 165 5.58 5.41 -12.95
CA CYS A 165 4.80 4.44 -12.18
C CYS A 165 4.13 3.43 -13.14
N PRO A 166 4.37 2.11 -12.99
CA PRO A 166 3.72 1.11 -13.84
C PRO A 166 2.22 0.99 -13.55
N HIS A 167 1.80 1.30 -12.32
CA HIS A 167 0.40 1.19 -11.88
C HIS A 167 -0.47 2.37 -12.35
N SER A 168 0.15 3.53 -12.62
CA SER A 168 -0.49 4.77 -13.09
C SER A 168 -1.36 4.55 -14.35
N LYS A 169 -0.86 3.80 -15.33
CA LYS A 169 -1.57 3.55 -16.60
C LYS A 169 -2.87 2.73 -16.41
N LYS A 170 -3.02 2.04 -15.28
CA LYS A 170 -4.19 1.18 -15.02
C LYS A 170 -5.44 1.96 -14.62
N LEU A 171 -5.33 3.13 -13.99
CA LEU A 171 -6.52 3.92 -13.61
C LEU A 171 -7.20 4.53 -14.84
N LYS A 172 -6.42 5.14 -15.75
CA LYS A 172 -6.93 5.67 -17.03
C LYS A 172 -7.55 4.57 -17.90
N THR A 173 -6.98 3.36 -17.89
CA THR A 173 -7.56 2.23 -18.61
C THR A 173 -8.79 1.63 -17.91
N ARG A 174 -8.90 1.69 -16.58
CA ARG A 174 -10.13 1.34 -15.85
C ARG A 174 -11.25 2.35 -16.10
N LEU A 175 -10.97 3.64 -16.15
CA LEU A 175 -11.97 4.66 -16.52
C LEU A 175 -12.41 4.48 -17.99
N LYS A 176 -11.46 4.20 -18.90
CA LYS A 176 -11.77 3.85 -20.30
C LYS A 176 -12.48 2.50 -20.44
N ARG A 177 -12.34 1.59 -19.47
CA ARG A 177 -13.10 0.33 -19.38
C ARG A 177 -14.49 0.56 -18.78
N TRP A 178 -14.64 1.53 -17.87
CA TRP A 178 -15.92 1.96 -17.32
C TRP A 178 -16.75 2.73 -18.34
N LEU A 179 -16.12 3.58 -19.18
CA LEU A 179 -16.76 4.13 -20.38
C LEU A 179 -17.16 3.06 -21.41
N ARG A 180 -16.58 1.85 -21.32
CA ARG A 180 -16.98 0.67 -22.09
C ARG A 180 -17.90 -0.26 -21.31
N VAL A 181 -18.46 0.18 -20.18
CA VAL A 181 -19.65 -0.46 -19.64
C VAL A 181 -20.73 -0.28 -20.71
N PRO A 182 -21.39 -1.36 -21.16
CA PRO A 182 -22.40 -1.26 -22.19
C PRO A 182 -23.45 -0.26 -21.71
N VAL A 183 -23.66 0.77 -22.52
CA VAL A 183 -24.78 1.70 -22.36
C VAL A 183 -26.03 0.86 -22.26
N THR A 184 -26.65 0.81 -21.08
CA THR A 184 -27.87 0.05 -20.85
C THR A 184 -28.92 0.50 -21.86
N LEU A 185 -29.77 -0.42 -22.34
CA LEU A 185 -30.80 -0.11 -23.35
C LEU A 185 -31.60 1.15 -22.99
N GLU A 186 -31.91 1.32 -21.71
CA GLU A 186 -32.57 2.49 -21.13
C GLU A 186 -31.90 3.82 -21.48
N LEU A 187 -30.57 3.90 -21.41
CA LEU A 187 -29.83 5.11 -21.75
C LEU A 187 -29.83 5.37 -23.27
N ARG A 188 -29.88 4.31 -24.09
CA ARG A 188 -29.98 4.44 -25.56
C ARG A 188 -31.35 4.97 -25.97
N TRP A 189 -32.43 4.49 -25.34
CA TRP A 189 -33.78 4.99 -25.55
C TRP A 189 -33.94 6.44 -25.07
N ALA A 190 -33.35 6.79 -23.91
CA ALA A 190 -33.35 8.15 -23.41
C ALA A 190 -32.66 9.13 -24.38
N VAL A 191 -31.51 8.75 -24.96
CA VAL A 191 -30.82 9.57 -25.97
C VAL A 191 -31.62 9.68 -27.26
N LEU A 192 -32.23 8.60 -27.75
CA LEU A 192 -33.09 8.63 -28.94
C LEU A 192 -34.30 9.55 -28.76
N LEU A 193 -34.95 9.48 -27.59
CA LEU A 193 -36.10 10.32 -27.26
C LEU A 193 -35.70 11.81 -27.21
N LEU A 194 -34.52 12.12 -26.68
CA LEU A 194 -33.99 13.48 -26.63
C LEU A 194 -33.66 14.03 -28.02
N VAL A 195 -33.07 13.20 -28.90
CA VAL A 195 -32.80 13.58 -30.30
C VAL A 195 -34.11 13.79 -31.07
N LEU A 196 -35.11 12.93 -30.86
CA LEU A 196 -36.43 13.09 -31.48
C LEU A 196 -37.07 14.42 -31.06
N ILE A 197 -37.10 14.71 -29.75
CA ILE A 197 -37.64 15.97 -29.22
C ILE A 197 -36.90 17.18 -29.78
N ALA A 198 -35.58 17.10 -29.93
CA ALA A 198 -34.77 18.21 -30.47
C ALA A 198 -34.94 18.41 -31.98
N THR A 199 -35.19 17.34 -32.75
CA THR A 199 -35.26 17.40 -34.23
C THR A 199 -36.67 17.69 -34.74
N ILE A 200 -37.71 17.30 -34.03
CA ILE A 200 -39.11 17.63 -34.36
C ILE A 200 -39.33 19.13 -34.61
N PRO A 201 -38.93 20.06 -33.71
CA PRO A 201 -39.15 21.50 -33.94
C PRO A 201 -38.28 22.08 -35.08
N LEU A 202 -37.20 21.39 -35.47
CA LEU A 202 -36.34 21.81 -36.58
C LEU A 202 -36.91 21.38 -37.94
N VAL A 203 -37.47 20.17 -38.01
CA VAL A 203 -37.93 19.55 -39.27
C VAL A 203 -39.37 19.94 -39.61
N THR A 204 -40.22 20.15 -38.59
CA THR A 204 -41.62 20.56 -38.78
C THR A 204 -41.82 21.83 -39.61
N PRO A 205 -41.11 22.97 -39.40
CA PRO A 205 -41.31 24.17 -40.22
C PRO A 205 -40.84 23.98 -41.66
N ILE A 206 -39.81 23.15 -41.87
CA ILE A 206 -39.31 22.82 -43.20
C ILE A 206 -40.40 22.05 -43.97
N LEU A 207 -40.91 20.95 -43.40
CA LEU A 207 -41.94 20.12 -44.04
C LEU A 207 -43.26 20.88 -44.30
N LEU A 208 -43.69 21.73 -43.37
CA LEU A 208 -44.85 22.60 -43.56
C LEU A 208 -44.65 23.60 -44.71
N GLY A 209 -43.42 24.11 -44.87
CA GLY A 209 -43.05 24.96 -46.01
C GLY A 209 -43.16 24.24 -47.36
N TRP A 210 -42.68 23.00 -47.45
CA TRP A 210 -42.77 22.19 -48.67
C TRP A 210 -44.22 21.78 -49.02
N ALA A 211 -45.05 21.49 -48.01
CA ALA A 211 -46.44 21.16 -48.24
C ALA A 211 -47.24 22.35 -48.79
N TRP A 212 -46.96 23.56 -48.28
CA TRP A 212 -47.62 24.79 -48.75
C TRP A 212 -47.30 25.10 -50.21
N THR A 213 -46.03 24.96 -50.62
CA THR A 213 -45.62 25.21 -52.01
C THR A 213 -46.16 24.17 -52.98
N ALA A 214 -46.23 22.91 -52.58
CA ALA A 214 -46.83 21.85 -53.39
C ALA A 214 -48.34 22.02 -53.57
N TRP A 215 -49.07 22.44 -52.52
CA TRP A 215 -50.51 22.66 -52.62
C TRP A 215 -50.86 23.89 -53.46
N GLY A 216 -50.05 24.96 -53.37
CA GLY A 216 -50.18 26.13 -54.24
C GLY A 216 -49.98 25.82 -55.73
N ALA A 217 -49.10 24.87 -56.07
CA ALA A 217 -48.87 24.46 -57.46
C ALA A 217 -50.04 23.67 -58.07
N VAL A 218 -50.76 22.88 -57.26
CA VAL A 218 -51.92 22.08 -57.70
C VAL A 218 -53.18 22.94 -57.91
N VAL A 219 -53.34 24.02 -57.12
CA VAL A 219 -54.52 24.91 -57.23
C VAL A 219 -54.42 25.87 -58.44
N VAL A 220 -53.23 26.06 -59.01
CA VAL A 220 -52.97 26.98 -60.13
C VAL A 220 -52.88 26.26 -61.49
N SER A 221 -52.95 24.92 -61.53
CA SER A 221 -53.05 24.12 -62.77
C SER A 221 -54.49 23.75 -63.07
#